data_AF-A0AB37HR87-F1
#
_entry.id   AF-A0AB37HR87-F1
#
_cell.length_a   1.000
_cell.length_b   1.000
_cell.length_c   1.000
_cell.angle_alpha   90.00
_cell.angle_beta   90.00
_cell.angle_gamma   90.00
#
_symmetry.space_group_name_H-M   'P 1'
#
loop_
_entity.id
_entity.type
_entity.pdbx_description
1 polymer ?
#
loop_
_entity_poly.entity_id
_entity_poly.type
_entity_poly.pdbx_seq_one_letter_code
_entity_poly.pdbx_strand_id
1 'polypeptide(L)'
;MGRPPRELRGFRHLELGPEESAHAEIQVTRRDLSFWDVRTHSWSVEPGRIRVEIGASAEDIKLGLETDLPAPPQHLPLTEWSTVTEWRRHPAAWEKLEPFLASFGKESKFFLLDLPVCKLPLMFEDTLTFDQLAELLAEIRTTPSVP
;
A
#
# COMPACT_ATOMS: atom_id res chain seq x y z
N MET A 1 4.10 -12.83 -3.05
CA MET A 1 2.82 -13.49 -3.38
C MET A 1 2.40 -12.99 -4.75
N GLY A 2 2.07 -13.89 -5.68
CA GLY A 2 1.65 -13.52 -7.03
C GLY A 2 0.16 -13.18 -7.08
N ARG A 3 -0.19 -12.07 -7.73
CA ARG A 3 -1.57 -11.77 -8.09
C ARG A 3 -1.93 -12.60 -9.34
N PRO A 4 -3.15 -13.15 -9.45
CA PRO A 4 -3.58 -13.74 -10.71
C PRO A 4 -3.51 -12.68 -11.83
N PRO A 5 -3.23 -13.09 -13.08
CA PRO A 5 -3.11 -12.14 -14.18
C PRO A 5 -4.42 -11.40 -14.47
N ARG A 6 -5.57 -12.00 -14.14
CA ARG A 6 -6.93 -11.46 -14.30
C ARG A 6 -7.82 -11.87 -13.14
N GLU A 7 -8.76 -11.00 -12.78
CA GLU A 7 -9.79 -11.28 -11.77
C GLU A 7 -11.15 -10.79 -12.28
N LEU A 8 -12.17 -11.65 -12.26
CA LEU A 8 -13.53 -11.27 -12.64
C LEU A 8 -14.10 -10.32 -11.60
N ARG A 9 -14.48 -9.10 -12.01
CA ARG A 9 -15.08 -8.08 -11.11
C ARG A 9 -16.59 -7.92 -11.25
N GLY A 10 -17.18 -8.45 -12.31
CA GLY A 10 -18.61 -8.42 -12.54
C GLY A 10 -18.99 -9.10 -13.85
N PHE A 11 -20.25 -9.48 -13.98
CA PHE A 11 -20.80 -10.05 -15.20
C PHE A 11 -22.26 -9.65 -15.35
N ARG A 12 -22.77 -9.67 -16.58
CA ARG A 12 -24.19 -9.43 -16.86
C ARG A 12 -24.66 -10.39 -17.93
N HIS A 13 -25.77 -11.07 -17.66
CA HIS A 13 -26.47 -11.87 -18.66
C HIS A 13 -27.54 -11.02 -19.33
N LEU A 14 -27.63 -11.10 -20.66
CA LEU A 14 -28.61 -10.41 -21.48
C LEU A 14 -29.25 -11.45 -22.41
N GLU A 15 -30.58 -11.46 -22.48
CA GLU A 15 -31.32 -12.22 -23.48
C GLU A 15 -31.63 -11.27 -24.65
N LEU A 16 -31.24 -11.67 -25.85
CA LEU A 16 -31.38 -10.88 -27.08
C LEU A 16 -32.03 -11.73 -28.17
N GLY A 17 -33.01 -11.16 -28.86
CA GLY A 17 -33.54 -11.72 -30.10
C GLY A 17 -32.55 -11.59 -31.27
N PRO A 18 -32.86 -12.22 -32.41
CA PRO A 18 -32.09 -12.02 -33.63
C PRO A 18 -31.96 -10.54 -33.97
N GLU A 19 -30.73 -10.09 -34.23
CA GLU A 19 -30.37 -8.70 -34.58
C GLU A 19 -30.63 -7.65 -33.47
N GLU A 20 -31.00 -8.08 -32.26
CA GLU A 20 -31.19 -7.17 -31.13
C GLU A 20 -29.84 -6.74 -30.53
N SER A 21 -29.79 -5.51 -30.03
CA SER A 21 -28.65 -4.96 -29.29
C SER A 21 -29.12 -4.32 -27.99
N ALA A 22 -28.38 -4.53 -26.91
CA ALA A 22 -28.67 -3.93 -25.62
C ALA A 22 -27.41 -3.34 -24.97
N HIS A 23 -27.62 -2.45 -24.01
CA HIS A 23 -26.55 -1.87 -23.20
C HIS A 23 -26.40 -2.65 -21.89
N ALA A 24 -25.20 -3.17 -21.65
CA ALA A 24 -24.81 -3.71 -20.35
C ALA A 24 -24.14 -2.61 -19.52
N GLU A 25 -24.50 -2.53 -18.24
CA GLU A 25 -23.85 -1.67 -17.25
C GLU A 25 -23.39 -2.57 -16.11
N ILE A 26 -22.10 -2.51 -15.79
CA ILE A 26 -21.48 -3.27 -14.69
C ILE A 26 -20.85 -2.26 -13.77
N GLN A 27 -21.44 -2.12 -12.58
CA GLN A 27 -20.93 -1.24 -11.55
C GLN A 27 -19.83 -1.96 -10.77
N VAL A 28 -18.65 -1.34 -10.72
CA VAL A 28 -17.49 -1.84 -9.95
C VAL A 28 -17.12 -0.78 -8.93
N THR A 29 -17.27 -1.13 -7.65
CA THR A 29 -16.93 -0.23 -6.55
C THR A 29 -15.45 -0.33 -6.20
N ARG A 30 -14.94 0.67 -5.47
CA ARG A 30 -13.60 0.61 -4.87
C ARG A 30 -13.40 -0.66 -4.03
N ARG A 31 -14.46 -1.08 -3.34
CA ARG A 31 -14.45 -2.25 -2.48
C ARG A 31 -14.24 -3.54 -3.26
N ASP A 32 -14.82 -3.62 -4.46
CA ASP A 32 -14.67 -4.76 -5.38
C ASP A 32 -13.25 -4.85 -5.95
N LEU A 33 -12.54 -3.73 -6.01
CA LEU A 33 -11.13 -3.67 -6.42
C LEU A 33 -10.14 -3.84 -5.26
N SER A 34 -10.64 -3.91 -4.02
CA SER A 34 -9.80 -4.02 -2.83
C SER A 34 -9.29 -5.43 -2.58
N PHE A 35 -8.13 -5.54 -1.97
CA PHE A 35 -7.60 -6.75 -1.34
C PHE A 35 -7.59 -6.59 0.18
N TRP A 36 -7.54 -7.72 0.90
CA TRP A 36 -7.34 -7.70 2.35
C TRP A 36 -5.84 -7.54 2.63
N ASP A 37 -5.46 -6.42 3.23
CA ASP A 37 -4.08 -6.20 3.67
C ASP A 37 -3.92 -6.74 5.10
N VAL A 38 -3.11 -7.79 5.22
CA VAL A 38 -2.80 -8.45 6.49
C VAL A 38 -1.98 -7.57 7.43
N ARG A 39 -1.27 -6.56 6.93
CA ARG A 39 -0.48 -5.64 7.77
C ARG A 39 -1.39 -4.64 8.45
N THR A 40 -2.38 -4.11 7.74
CA THR A 40 -3.31 -3.10 8.27
C THR A 40 -4.59 -3.71 8.84
N HIS A 41 -4.82 -5.01 8.65
CA HIS A 41 -6.06 -5.69 9.01
C HIS A 41 -7.29 -4.97 8.42
N SER A 42 -7.18 -4.52 7.17
CA SER A 42 -8.22 -3.72 6.53
C SER A 42 -8.29 -3.96 5.02
N TRP A 43 -9.40 -3.51 4.43
CA TRP A 43 -9.57 -3.52 2.98
C TRP A 43 -8.83 -2.36 2.34
N SER A 44 -8.07 -2.69 1.30
CA SER A 44 -6.99 -1.87 0.80
C SER A 44 -6.99 -1.91 -0.74
N VAL A 45 -6.74 -0.77 -1.38
CA VAL A 45 -6.62 -0.67 -2.85
C VAL A 45 -5.24 -0.15 -3.18
N GLU A 46 -4.54 -0.86 -4.06
CA GLU A 46 -3.24 -0.44 -4.55
C GLU A 46 -3.44 0.68 -5.59
N PRO A 47 -2.86 1.88 -5.39
CA PRO A 47 -2.91 2.93 -6.40
C PRO A 47 -2.03 2.54 -7.58
N GLY A 48 -2.47 2.85 -8.80
CA GLY A 48 -1.65 2.63 -9.99
C GLY A 48 -2.45 2.38 -11.24
N ARG A 49 -1.75 2.09 -12.33
CA ARG A 49 -2.38 1.78 -13.61
C ARG A 49 -2.94 0.37 -13.60
N ILE A 50 -4.22 0.24 -13.95
CA ILE A 50 -4.89 -1.03 -14.13
C ILE A 50 -5.40 -1.16 -15.57
N ARG A 51 -5.65 -2.40 -15.99
CA ARG A 51 -6.34 -2.72 -17.25
C ARG A 51 -7.70 -3.31 -16.94
N VAL A 52 -8.76 -2.68 -17.43
CA VAL A 52 -10.13 -3.20 -17.39
C VAL A 52 -10.39 -3.93 -18.69
N GLU A 53 -10.85 -5.17 -18.62
CA GLU A 53 -11.10 -6.02 -19.78
C GLU A 53 -12.57 -6.49 -19.80
N ILE A 54 -13.18 -6.53 -20.98
CA ILE A 54 -14.54 -7.05 -21.21
C ILE A 54 -14.43 -8.17 -22.23
N GLY A 55 -14.99 -9.33 -21.92
CA GLY A 55 -14.93 -10.52 -22.76
C GLY A 55 -16.14 -11.43 -22.57
N ALA A 56 -16.29 -12.38 -23.49
CA ALA A 56 -17.28 -13.46 -23.36
C ALA A 56 -16.77 -14.60 -22.46
N SER A 57 -15.44 -14.77 -22.37
CA SER A 57 -14.76 -15.64 -21.42
C SER A 57 -13.42 -15.03 -21.00
N ALA A 58 -12.71 -15.67 -20.07
CA ALA A 58 -11.36 -15.25 -19.68
C ALA A 58 -10.33 -15.41 -20.82
N GLU A 59 -10.58 -16.32 -21.77
CA GLU A 59 -9.77 -16.46 -22.99
C GLU A 59 -10.24 -15.54 -24.14
N ASP A 60 -11.53 -15.19 -24.19
CA ASP A 60 -12.13 -14.41 -25.28
C ASP A 60 -12.43 -12.96 -24.88
N ILE A 61 -11.37 -12.13 -24.83
CA ILE A 61 -11.43 -10.69 -24.51
C ILE A 61 -11.72 -9.87 -25.76
N LYS A 62 -12.74 -9.01 -25.68
CA LYS A 62 -13.19 -8.15 -26.79
C LYS A 62 -12.74 -6.70 -26.67
N LEU A 63 -12.66 -6.19 -25.43
CA LEU A 63 -12.29 -4.80 -25.15
C LEU A 63 -11.30 -4.74 -23.99
N GLY A 64 -10.40 -3.76 -24.04
CA GLY A 64 -9.46 -3.45 -22.98
C GLY A 64 -9.25 -1.94 -22.85
N LEU A 65 -9.22 -1.44 -21.63
CA LEU A 65 -8.99 -0.04 -21.31
C LEU A 65 -7.94 0.06 -20.21
N GLU A 66 -6.90 0.87 -20.42
CA GLU A 66 -5.99 1.27 -19.36
C GLU A 66 -6.52 2.50 -18.65
N THR A 67 -6.48 2.49 -17.32
CA THR A 67 -6.89 3.63 -16.50
C THR A 67 -6.08 3.67 -15.21
N ASP A 68 -5.90 4.87 -14.67
CA ASP A 68 -5.28 5.06 -13.37
C ASP A 68 -6.34 4.84 -12.29
N LEU A 69 -6.05 3.94 -11.34
CA LEU A 69 -6.85 3.71 -10.15
C LEU A 69 -6.29 4.57 -9.02
N PRO A 70 -6.94 5.71 -8.69
CA PRO A 70 -6.51 6.49 -7.54
C PRO A 70 -6.83 5.72 -6.27
N ALA A 71 -5.88 5.63 -5.34
CA ALA A 71 -6.13 5.15 -3.99
C ALA A 71 -5.44 6.07 -2.97
N PRO A 72 -6.04 6.27 -1.79
CA PRO A 72 -5.38 7.00 -0.73
C PRO A 72 -4.04 6.32 -0.39
N PRO A 73 -3.01 7.10 -0.03
CA PRO A 73 -1.76 6.53 0.46
C PRO A 73 -2.03 5.57 1.62
N GLN A 74 -1.48 4.36 1.54
CA GLN A 74 -1.55 3.42 2.67
C GLN A 74 -0.46 3.75 3.68
N HIS A 75 -0.87 4.18 4.87
CA HIS A 75 0.01 4.29 6.02
C HIS A 75 0.08 2.91 6.68
N LEU A 76 1.07 2.11 6.29
CA LEU A 76 1.31 0.82 6.95
C LEU A 76 1.66 1.07 8.42
N PRO A 77 1.10 0.29 9.36
CA PRO A 77 1.46 0.44 10.76
C PRO A 77 2.96 0.20 10.92
N LEU A 78 3.65 1.20 11.45
CA LEU A 78 5.07 1.11 11.72
C LEU A 78 5.30 0.23 12.94
N THR A 79 6.22 -0.73 12.78
CA THR A 79 6.70 -1.59 13.85
C THR A 79 8.19 -1.39 14.04
N GLU A 80 8.72 -1.97 15.11
CA GLU A 80 10.16 -2.01 15.36
C GLU A 80 10.93 -2.78 14.27
N TRP A 81 10.25 -3.64 13.51
CA TRP A 81 10.82 -4.37 12.37
C TRP A 81 10.65 -3.67 11.03
N SER A 82 9.92 -2.55 10.99
CA SER A 82 9.84 -1.71 9.80
C SER A 82 11.20 -1.09 9.49
N THR A 83 11.50 -0.95 8.21
CA THR A 83 12.72 -0.33 7.71
C THR A 83 12.71 1.19 7.94
N VAL A 84 13.89 1.81 8.00
CA VAL A 84 14.01 3.28 8.03
C VAL A 84 13.31 3.93 6.83
N THR A 85 13.32 3.28 5.66
CA THR A 85 12.58 3.74 4.48
C THR A 85 11.06 3.76 4.70
N GLU A 86 10.51 2.74 5.35
CA GLU A 86 9.08 2.72 5.70
C GLU A 86 8.75 3.85 6.68
N TRP A 87 9.59 4.08 7.69
CA TRP A 87 9.43 5.21 8.62
C TRP A 87 9.52 6.57 7.92
N ARG A 88 10.43 6.73 6.95
CA ARG A 88 10.58 7.96 6.15
C ARG A 88 9.33 8.31 5.33
N ARG A 89 8.55 7.31 4.93
CA ARG A 89 7.28 7.53 4.20
C ARG A 89 6.15 8.02 5.10
N HIS A 90 6.33 8.02 6.42
CA HIS A 90 5.34 8.50 7.38
C HIS A 90 5.82 9.84 7.99
N PRO A 91 5.26 11.00 7.58
CA PRO A 91 5.80 12.32 7.94
C PRO A 91 5.99 12.53 9.44
N ALA A 92 4.99 12.20 10.26
CA ALA A 92 5.06 12.36 11.71
C ALA A 92 6.05 11.40 12.39
N ALA A 93 6.36 10.26 11.76
CA ALA A 93 7.36 9.33 12.30
C ALA A 93 8.77 9.76 11.88
N TRP A 94 8.91 10.23 10.64
CA TRP A 94 10.18 10.74 10.13
C TRP A 94 10.66 11.97 10.88
N GLU A 95 9.77 12.93 11.16
CA GLU A 95 10.10 14.14 11.93
C GLU A 95 10.74 13.82 13.29
N LYS A 96 10.29 12.73 13.92
CA LYS A 96 10.82 12.29 15.22
C LYS A 96 12.09 11.46 15.09
N LEU A 97 12.23 10.65 14.04
CA LEU A 97 13.38 9.75 13.85
C LEU A 97 14.59 10.44 13.23
N GLU A 98 14.37 11.36 12.28
CA GLU A 98 15.43 12.04 11.51
C GLU A 98 16.50 12.72 12.38
N PRO A 99 16.17 13.42 13.49
CA PRO A 99 17.17 14.04 14.35
C PRO A 99 18.22 13.05 14.89
N PHE A 100 17.82 11.82 15.19
CA PHE A 100 18.72 10.76 15.66
C PHE A 100 19.66 10.27 14.56
N LEU A 101 19.21 10.29 13.31
CA LEU A 101 19.97 9.87 12.13
C LEU A 101 20.87 10.98 11.57
N ALA A 102 20.72 12.22 12.05
CA ALA A 102 21.50 13.38 11.59
C ALA A 102 22.99 13.27 11.95
N SER A 103 23.33 12.49 12.99
CA SER A 103 24.70 12.18 13.41
C SER A 103 25.47 11.34 12.38
N PHE A 104 24.77 10.66 11.46
CA PHE A 104 25.39 9.83 10.42
C PHE A 104 25.84 10.69 9.22
N GLY A 105 27.07 10.46 8.75
CA GLY A 105 27.60 11.09 7.54
C GLY A 105 26.70 10.84 6.32
N LYS A 106 26.50 11.87 5.48
CA LYS A 106 25.55 11.85 4.34
C LYS A 106 25.74 10.65 3.39
N GLU A 107 26.99 10.21 3.19
CA GLU A 107 27.37 9.07 2.34
C GLU A 107 26.84 7.72 2.87
N SER A 108 26.81 7.56 4.20
CA SER A 108 26.48 6.29 4.86
C SER A 108 24.98 6.10 5.11
N LYS A 109 24.16 7.16 4.89
CA LYS A 109 22.70 7.12 5.12
C LYS A 109 21.97 6.12 4.24
N PHE A 110 22.51 5.78 3.06
CA PHE A 110 21.90 4.80 2.17
C PHE A 110 21.83 3.40 2.78
N PHE A 111 22.82 3.00 3.60
CA PHE A 111 22.82 1.69 4.26
C PHE A 111 21.72 1.57 5.31
N LEU A 112 21.34 2.67 5.97
CA LEU A 112 20.32 2.66 7.02
C LEU A 112 18.91 2.49 6.45
N LEU A 113 18.69 2.85 5.19
CA LEU A 113 17.36 2.88 4.57
C LEU A 113 16.67 1.51 4.58
N ASP A 114 17.42 0.42 4.40
CA ASP A 114 16.91 -0.94 4.41
C ASP A 114 17.01 -1.62 5.78
N LEU A 115 17.58 -0.95 6.77
CA LEU A 115 17.76 -1.47 8.11
C LEU A 115 16.44 -1.41 8.90
N PRO A 116 16.04 -2.49 9.60
CA PRO A 116 14.95 -2.43 10.57
C PRO A 116 15.26 -1.44 11.70
N VAL A 117 14.28 -0.61 12.10
CA VAL A 117 14.50 0.43 13.11
C VAL A 117 14.93 -0.11 14.48
N CYS A 118 14.56 -1.34 14.83
CA CYS A 118 15.01 -2.02 16.06
C CYS A 118 16.53 -2.22 16.12
N LYS A 119 17.24 -2.12 14.99
CA LYS A 119 18.70 -2.22 14.94
C LYS A 119 19.38 -0.86 15.13
N LEU A 120 18.66 0.26 15.04
CA LEU A 120 19.25 1.58 15.22
C LEU A 120 19.87 1.75 16.61
N PRO A 121 19.23 1.37 17.74
CA PRO A 121 19.87 1.50 19.04
C PRO A 121 21.20 0.75 19.18
N LEU A 122 21.40 -0.35 18.44
CA LEU A 122 22.67 -1.10 18.42
C LEU A 122 23.80 -0.36 17.68
N MET A 123 23.46 0.59 16.82
CA MET A 123 24.40 1.39 16.04
C MET A 123 24.59 2.79 16.62
N PHE A 124 23.71 3.19 17.54
CA PHE A 124 23.51 4.56 18.01
C PHE A 124 23.35 4.60 19.54
N GLU A 125 24.10 3.79 20.29
CA GLU A 125 23.96 3.65 21.75
C GLU A 125 23.98 5.00 22.49
N ASP A 126 24.75 5.98 22.00
CA ASP A 126 24.88 7.31 22.59
C ASP A 126 23.78 8.31 22.17
N THR A 127 23.01 8.01 21.11
CA THR A 127 22.04 8.95 20.53
C THR A 127 20.60 8.46 20.55
N LEU A 128 20.35 7.15 20.41
CA LEU A 128 19.01 6.56 20.41
C LEU A 128 19.03 5.25 21.19
N THR A 129 18.35 5.20 22.33
CA THR A 129 18.22 3.98 23.14
C THR A 129 17.01 3.13 22.73
N PHE A 130 16.95 1.88 23.19
CA PHE A 130 15.79 1.01 22.99
C PHE A 130 14.51 1.58 23.63
N ASP A 131 14.63 2.21 24.80
CA ASP A 131 13.50 2.82 25.50
C ASP A 131 12.95 4.03 24.72
N GLN A 132 13.83 4.89 24.21
CA GLN A 132 13.43 6.02 23.35
C GLN A 132 12.76 5.54 22.06
N LEU A 133 13.25 4.46 21.44
CA LEU A 133 12.59 3.87 20.28
C LEU A 133 11.20 3.32 20.61
N ALA A 134 11.05 2.68 21.78
CA ALA A 134 9.75 2.17 22.23
C ALA A 134 8.74 3.30 22.51
N GLU A 135 9.18 4.40 23.11
CA GLU A 135 8.37 5.61 23.30
C GLU A 135 7.93 6.21 21.95
N LEU A 136 8.85 6.37 21.01
CA LEU A 136 8.54 6.84 19.65
C LEU A 136 7.48 5.97 18.95
N LEU A 137 7.62 4.65 19.06
CA LEU A 137 6.65 3.70 18.52
C LEU A 137 5.27 3.84 19.19
N ALA A 138 5.22 4.05 20.50
CA ALA A 138 3.97 4.25 21.23
C ALA A 138 3.27 5.55 20.80
N GLU A 139 4.03 6.63 20.60
CA GLU A 139 3.51 7.91 20.13
C GLU A 139 2.95 7.84 18.69
N ILE A 140 3.66 7.14 17.80
CA ILE A 140 3.20 6.96 16.41
C ILE A 140 1.91 6.12 16.36
N ARG A 141 1.82 5.06 17.18
CA ARG A 141 0.63 4.20 17.26
C ARG A 141 -0.60 4.91 17.86
N THR A 142 -0.40 5.94 18.68
CA THR A 142 -1.48 6.71 19.32
C THR A 142 -1.95 7.89 18.48
N THR A 143 -1.20 8.27 17.44
CA THR A 143 -1.62 9.30 16.49
C THR A 143 -2.59 8.68 15.48
N PRO A 144 -3.86 9.13 15.38
CA PRO A 144 -4.80 8.54 14.43
C PRO A 144 -4.29 8.76 13.00
N SER A 145 -4.20 7.67 12.23
CA SER A 145 -4.04 7.74 10.78
C SER A 145 -5.22 8.55 10.24
N VAL A 146 -4.95 9.75 9.74
CA VAL A 146 -5.95 10.66 9.16
C VAL A 146 -6.71 9.93 8.04
N PRO A 147 -8.05 10.06 7.97
CA PRO A 147 -8.89 9.37 6.97
C PRO A 147 -8.64 9.81 5.53
#